data_AF-A0A2G2M9K6-F1
#
_entry.id   AF-A0A2G2M9K6-F1
#
_cell.length_a   1.000
_cell.length_b   1.000
_cell.length_c   1.000
_cell.angle_alpha   90.00
_cell.angle_beta   90.00
_cell.angle_gamma   90.00
#
_symmetry.space_group_name_H-M   'P 1'
#
loop_
_entity.id
_entity.type
_entity.pdbx_description
1 polymer ?
#
loop_
_entity_poly.entity_id
_entity_poly.type
_entity_poly.pdbx_seq_one_letter_code
_entity_poly.pdbx_strand_id
1 'polypeptide(L)'
;MQEYWELYMKNLEGKPASIQFNAGISMEVDELQYSYPTVAYVKVKLQEPKENGLISENEEPEILFLEDKLEASMIKFRIGKYVGRVISDGYVTFLYYVQYTYNWPDFIEFALEEHQNYDITNGHNEDGEWNYYKKLLYPTSREWQLIQNHKVCENLIEEGDNLHFERAIEHKIFMPSVGKKEALQEALLADGFKIKKEIENEDGVKGLSFYRLDKPFYHDIDAITLNLIDIAEAHDALYDGWETSLVKS
;
A
#
# COMPACT_ATOMS: atom_id res chain seq x y z
N MET A 1 17.12 -8.59 4.99
CA MET A 1 15.93 -8.33 4.16
C MET A 1 14.87 -9.35 4.42
N GLN A 2 13.88 -8.92 5.19
CA GLN A 2 12.65 -9.65 5.41
C GLN A 2 11.80 -9.61 4.13
N GLU A 3 11.24 -10.75 3.74
CA GLU A 3 10.30 -10.85 2.63
C GLU A 3 8.89 -10.54 3.16
N TYR A 4 8.56 -9.24 3.27
CA TYR A 4 7.23 -8.79 3.67
C TYR A 4 6.66 -7.90 2.57
N TRP A 5 5.88 -8.51 1.69
CA TRP A 5 5.34 -7.88 0.49
C TRP A 5 3.90 -7.45 0.69
N GLU A 6 3.59 -6.23 0.26
CA GLU A 6 2.25 -5.66 0.29
C GLU A 6 1.86 -5.19 -1.11
N LEU A 7 0.55 -5.18 -1.37
CA LEU A 7 -0.05 -4.71 -2.60
C LEU A 7 -1.15 -3.70 -2.26
N TYR A 8 -1.16 -2.56 -2.95
CA TYR A 8 -2.23 -1.58 -2.79
C TYR A 8 -2.49 -0.78 -4.06
N MET A 9 -3.66 -0.15 -4.10
CA MET A 9 -4.06 0.73 -5.20
C MET A 9 -3.92 2.18 -4.78
N LYS A 10 -3.41 3.03 -5.67
CA LYS A 10 -3.45 4.49 -5.51
C LYS A 10 -3.66 5.22 -6.83
N ASN A 11 -3.78 6.53 -6.77
CA ASN A 11 -3.82 7.37 -7.95
C ASN A 11 -2.44 8.01 -8.19
N LEU A 12 -1.92 7.87 -9.40
CA LEU A 12 -0.72 8.55 -9.88
C LEU A 12 -1.13 9.45 -11.05
N GLU A 13 -1.03 10.77 -10.87
CA GLU A 13 -1.29 11.77 -11.92
C GLU A 13 -2.66 11.62 -12.62
N GLY A 14 -3.69 11.26 -11.87
CA GLY A 14 -5.05 11.04 -12.38
C GLY A 14 -5.30 9.63 -12.90
N LYS A 15 -4.30 8.74 -12.91
CA LYS A 15 -4.40 7.35 -13.37
C LYS A 15 -4.40 6.38 -12.19
N PRO A 16 -5.17 5.29 -12.24
CA PRO A 16 -5.06 4.24 -11.24
C PRO A 16 -3.70 3.56 -11.36
N ALA A 17 -3.13 3.21 -10.22
CA ALA A 17 -1.84 2.54 -10.10
C ALA A 17 -1.96 1.39 -9.11
N SER A 18 -1.45 0.23 -9.50
CA SER A 18 -1.25 -0.92 -8.62
C SER A 18 0.21 -0.96 -8.20
N ILE A 19 0.46 -0.96 -6.90
CA ILE A 19 1.81 -0.91 -6.32
C ILE A 19 2.01 -2.12 -5.45
N GLN A 20 3.01 -2.93 -5.83
CA GLN A 20 3.53 -3.99 -4.99
C GLN A 20 4.91 -3.57 -4.50
N PHE A 21 5.18 -3.72 -3.21
CA PHE A 21 6.46 -3.30 -2.63
C PHE A 21 6.84 -4.20 -1.45
N ASN A 22 8.14 -4.31 -1.18
CA ASN A 22 8.62 -5.03 0.00
C ASN A 22 8.63 -4.08 1.21
N ALA A 23 7.55 -4.09 1.98
CA ALA A 23 7.41 -3.35 3.23
C ALA A 23 8.49 -3.69 4.27
N GLY A 24 9.04 -4.91 4.26
CA GLY A 24 10.11 -5.33 5.15
C GLY A 24 11.41 -4.52 5.00
N ILE A 25 11.61 -3.88 3.85
CA ILE A 25 12.77 -3.00 3.61
C ILE A 25 12.74 -1.77 4.52
N SER A 26 11.58 -1.30 4.95
CA SER A 26 11.48 -0.08 5.78
C SER A 26 12.24 -0.21 7.11
N MET A 27 12.42 -1.43 7.62
CA MET A 27 13.17 -1.71 8.84
C MET A 27 14.69 -1.58 8.67
N GLU A 28 15.19 -1.74 7.44
CA GLU A 28 16.62 -1.76 7.10
C GLU A 28 17.03 -0.57 6.21
N VAL A 29 16.09 0.27 5.77
CA VAL A 29 16.30 1.29 4.72
C VAL A 29 17.43 2.25 5.07
N ASP A 30 17.55 2.64 6.34
CA ASP A 30 18.57 3.58 6.78
C ASP A 30 20.00 3.01 6.70
N GLU A 31 20.15 1.69 6.80
CA GLU A 31 21.43 1.00 6.62
C GLU A 31 21.69 0.72 5.13
N LEU A 32 20.65 0.29 4.41
CA LEU A 32 20.72 -0.07 2.99
C LEU A 32 21.07 1.14 2.11
N GLN A 33 20.62 2.35 2.47
CA GLN A 33 20.85 3.54 1.65
C GLN A 33 22.32 3.90 1.45
N TYR A 34 23.19 3.56 2.40
CA TYR A 34 24.64 3.73 2.26
C TYR A 34 25.28 2.71 1.31
N SER A 35 24.67 1.54 1.16
CA SER A 35 25.20 0.45 0.33
C SER A 35 24.60 0.42 -1.07
N TYR A 36 23.42 1.00 -1.28
CA TYR A 36 22.73 0.99 -2.57
C TYR A 36 22.22 2.41 -2.91
N PRO A 37 23.11 3.31 -3.36
CA PRO A 37 22.77 4.72 -3.54
C PRO A 37 22.10 5.02 -4.88
N THR A 38 21.88 4.02 -5.73
CA THR A 38 21.39 4.19 -7.10
C THR A 38 20.07 3.46 -7.26
N VAL A 39 19.03 4.18 -7.69
CA VAL A 39 17.79 3.56 -8.15
C VAL A 39 17.97 3.10 -9.59
N ALA A 40 17.53 1.89 -9.90
CA ALA A 40 17.47 1.35 -11.25
C ALA A 40 16.05 0.87 -11.56
N TYR A 41 15.67 0.89 -12.83
CA TYR A 41 14.32 0.52 -13.24
C TYR A 41 14.33 -0.28 -14.55
N VAL A 42 13.34 -1.16 -14.67
CA VAL A 42 12.95 -1.81 -15.92
C VAL A 42 11.48 -1.49 -16.15
N LYS A 43 11.18 -0.77 -17.23
CA LYS A 43 9.85 -0.29 -17.58
C LYS A 43 9.39 -0.94 -18.88
N VAL A 44 8.33 -1.72 -18.77
CA VAL A 44 7.74 -2.53 -19.83
C VAL A 44 6.43 -1.89 -20.26
N LYS A 45 6.25 -1.71 -21.56
CA LYS A 45 4.96 -1.31 -22.13
C LYS A 45 4.08 -2.54 -22.31
N LEU A 46 2.90 -2.51 -21.70
CA LEU A 46 1.90 -3.56 -21.85
C LEU A 46 1.39 -3.59 -23.30
N GLN A 47 1.19 -4.78 -23.84
CA GLN A 47 0.66 -5.01 -25.18
C GLN A 47 -0.87 -4.89 -25.19
N GLU A 48 -1.52 -5.41 -24.16
CA GLU A 48 -2.99 -5.45 -24.03
C GLU A 48 -3.44 -4.99 -22.62
N PRO A 49 -3.16 -3.74 -22.23
CA PRO A 49 -3.62 -3.23 -20.94
C PRO A 49 -5.15 -3.14 -20.90
N LYS A 50 -5.72 -3.27 -19.69
CA LYS A 50 -7.13 -2.95 -19.43
C LYS A 50 -7.40 -1.47 -19.74
N GLU A 51 -8.66 -1.09 -19.93
CA GLU A 51 -9.06 0.31 -20.21
C GLU A 51 -8.54 1.32 -19.16
N ASN A 52 -8.38 0.86 -17.92
CA ASN A 52 -7.85 1.66 -16.82
C ASN A 52 -6.31 1.73 -16.78
N GLY A 53 -5.60 1.10 -17.72
CA GLY A 53 -4.15 1.08 -17.82
C GLY A 53 -3.46 0.04 -16.94
N LEU A 54 -4.21 -0.81 -16.24
CA LEU A 54 -3.65 -1.93 -15.47
C LEU A 54 -3.47 -3.17 -16.34
N ILE A 55 -2.77 -4.17 -15.80
CA ILE A 55 -2.52 -5.43 -16.48
C ILE A 55 -3.80 -6.23 -16.72
N SER A 56 -3.90 -6.86 -17.90
CA SER A 56 -5.00 -7.76 -18.25
C SER A 56 -4.73 -9.18 -17.74
N GLU A 57 -5.79 -9.97 -17.55
CA GLU A 57 -5.68 -11.38 -17.13
C GLU A 57 -4.94 -12.24 -18.16
N ASN A 58 -4.99 -11.86 -19.44
CA ASN A 58 -4.28 -12.54 -20.52
C ASN A 58 -2.77 -12.27 -20.48
N GLU A 59 -2.37 -11.07 -20.07
CA GLU A 59 -0.98 -10.61 -20.08
C GLU A 59 -0.27 -10.82 -18.72
N GLU A 60 -1.03 -10.96 -17.64
CA GLU A 60 -0.51 -11.19 -16.28
C GLU A 60 0.51 -12.33 -16.18
N PRO A 61 0.28 -13.54 -16.73
CA PRO A 61 1.25 -14.63 -16.63
C PRO A 61 2.61 -14.29 -17.23
N GLU A 62 2.63 -13.54 -18.34
CA GLU A 62 3.86 -13.18 -19.05
C GLU A 62 4.66 -12.11 -18.28
N ILE A 63 3.98 -11.12 -17.69
CA ILE A 63 4.63 -10.11 -16.84
C ILE A 63 5.16 -10.72 -15.54
N LEU A 64 4.42 -11.66 -14.92
CA LEU A 64 4.92 -12.38 -13.75
C LEU A 64 6.15 -13.22 -14.09
N PHE A 65 6.15 -13.87 -15.26
CA PHE A 65 7.33 -14.60 -15.73
C PHE A 65 8.53 -13.68 -15.98
N LEU A 66 8.31 -12.49 -16.54
CA LEU A 66 9.35 -11.47 -16.68
C LEU A 66 9.91 -11.02 -15.31
N GLU A 67 9.03 -10.79 -14.34
CA GLU A 67 9.44 -10.42 -12.98
C GLU A 67 10.31 -11.51 -12.34
N ASP A 68 9.89 -12.77 -12.40
CA ASP A 68 10.65 -13.91 -11.89
C ASP A 68 12.06 -13.98 -12.52
N LYS A 69 12.17 -13.71 -13.83
CA LYS A 69 13.46 -13.68 -14.54
C LYS A 69 14.33 -12.51 -14.09
N LEU A 70 13.74 -11.34 -13.90
CA LEU A 70 14.45 -10.17 -13.37
C LEU A 70 14.96 -10.43 -11.95
N GLU A 71 14.14 -11.02 -11.08
CA GLU A 71 14.53 -11.38 -9.70
C GLU A 71 15.64 -12.44 -9.67
N ALA A 72 15.50 -13.51 -10.44
CA ALA A 72 16.53 -14.54 -10.57
C ALA A 72 17.86 -13.96 -11.07
N SER A 73 17.80 -13.02 -12.01
CA SER A 73 18.96 -12.30 -12.54
C SER A 73 19.59 -11.40 -11.49
N MET A 74 18.80 -10.68 -10.69
CA MET A 74 19.30 -9.86 -9.59
C MET A 74 20.12 -10.69 -8.59
N ILE A 75 19.64 -11.89 -8.26
CA ILE A 75 20.34 -12.83 -7.37
C ILE A 75 21.65 -13.32 -8.01
N LYS A 76 21.63 -13.66 -9.31
CA LYS A 76 22.80 -14.16 -10.05
C LYS A 76 23.93 -13.12 -10.10
N PHE A 77 23.61 -11.88 -10.49
CA PHE A 77 24.61 -10.82 -10.65
C PHE A 77 24.97 -10.11 -9.33
N ARG A 78 24.16 -10.30 -8.28
CA ARG A 78 24.35 -9.71 -6.93
C ARG A 78 24.54 -8.20 -6.95
N ILE A 79 23.79 -7.51 -7.80
CA ILE A 79 23.98 -6.08 -8.06
C ILE A 79 23.13 -5.17 -7.17
N GLY A 80 22.07 -5.70 -6.56
CA GLY A 80 21.13 -4.86 -5.81
C GLY A 80 19.98 -5.60 -5.15
N LYS A 81 18.93 -4.85 -4.87
CA LYS A 81 17.69 -5.25 -4.21
C LYS A 81 16.50 -4.91 -5.08
N TYR A 82 15.62 -5.87 -5.31
CA TYR A 82 14.29 -5.60 -5.86
C TYR A 82 13.40 -5.05 -4.75
N VAL A 83 12.72 -3.93 -5.00
CA VAL A 83 11.97 -3.21 -3.96
C VAL A 83 10.48 -3.08 -4.24
N GLY A 84 10.06 -3.39 -5.48
CA GLY A 84 8.66 -3.36 -5.88
C GLY A 84 8.43 -3.00 -7.34
N ARG A 85 7.17 -3.06 -7.72
CA ARG A 85 6.67 -2.69 -9.04
C ARG A 85 5.51 -1.71 -8.96
N VAL A 86 5.37 -0.93 -10.01
CA VAL A 86 4.23 -0.05 -10.27
C VAL A 86 3.61 -0.42 -11.60
N ILE A 87 2.30 -0.70 -11.61
CA ILE A 87 1.51 -0.90 -12.82
C ILE A 87 0.58 0.29 -12.97
N SER A 88 0.77 1.10 -14.01
CA SER A 88 -0.08 2.27 -14.28
C SER A 88 0.03 2.73 -15.73
N ASP A 89 -1.06 3.26 -16.28
CA ASP A 89 -1.14 3.88 -17.60
C ASP A 89 -0.56 3.04 -18.76
N GLY A 90 -0.76 1.72 -18.70
CA GLY A 90 -0.29 0.78 -19.73
C GLY A 90 1.18 0.39 -19.58
N TYR A 91 1.80 0.64 -18.43
CA TYR A 91 3.19 0.27 -18.16
C TYR A 91 3.34 -0.49 -16.85
N VAL A 92 4.31 -1.40 -16.82
CA VAL A 92 4.82 -2.04 -15.61
C VAL A 92 6.23 -1.55 -15.39
N THR A 93 6.52 -0.98 -14.22
CA THR A 93 7.85 -0.49 -13.86
C THR A 93 8.34 -1.23 -12.64
N PHE A 94 9.36 -2.07 -12.82
CA PHE A 94 10.09 -2.73 -11.75
C PHE A 94 11.19 -1.81 -11.23
N LEU A 95 11.30 -1.68 -9.91
CA LEU A 95 12.25 -0.80 -9.23
C LEU A 95 13.24 -1.59 -8.40
N TYR A 96 14.50 -1.16 -8.50
CA TYR A 96 15.63 -1.77 -7.81
C TYR A 96 16.49 -0.69 -7.16
N TYR A 97 17.18 -1.05 -6.09
CA TYR A 97 18.31 -0.26 -5.58
C TYR A 97 19.60 -1.06 -5.74
N VAL A 98 20.57 -0.48 -6.45
CA VAL A 98 21.82 -1.15 -6.83
C VAL A 98 23.02 -0.46 -6.19
N GLN A 99 24.05 -1.25 -5.90
CA GLN A 99 25.29 -0.75 -5.32
C GLN A 99 26.17 -0.10 -6.40
N TYR A 100 26.21 -0.71 -7.58
CA TYR A 100 26.97 -0.25 -8.74
C TYR A 100 26.21 -0.59 -10.03
N THR A 101 26.55 0.11 -11.11
CA THR A 101 25.84 -0.01 -12.40
C THR A 101 26.65 -0.72 -13.50
N TYR A 102 27.91 -1.12 -13.22
CA TYR A 102 28.79 -1.71 -14.24
C TYR A 102 28.25 -3.03 -14.83
N ASN A 103 27.57 -3.85 -14.01
CA ASN A 103 26.92 -5.10 -14.42
C ASN A 103 25.47 -4.90 -14.88
N TRP A 104 24.95 -3.66 -14.89
CA TRP A 104 23.57 -3.39 -15.28
C TRP A 104 23.26 -3.83 -16.73
N PRO A 105 24.11 -3.55 -17.73
CA PRO A 105 23.86 -4.02 -19.10
C PRO A 105 23.79 -5.55 -19.21
N ASP A 106 24.73 -6.27 -18.58
CA ASP A 106 24.76 -7.75 -18.60
C ASP A 106 23.54 -8.35 -17.88
N PHE A 107 23.10 -7.72 -16.79
CA PHE A 107 21.86 -8.07 -16.09
C PHE A 107 20.64 -7.93 -17.01
N ILE A 108 20.52 -6.81 -17.72
CA ILE A 108 19.40 -6.55 -18.63
C ILE A 108 19.41 -7.53 -19.80
N GLU A 109 20.55 -7.75 -20.44
CA GLU A 109 20.68 -8.69 -21.57
C GLU A 109 20.25 -10.10 -21.16
N PHE A 110 20.71 -10.57 -19.99
CA PHE A 110 20.36 -11.90 -19.49
C PHE A 110 18.90 -12.01 -19.03
N ALA A 111 18.35 -10.99 -18.35
CA ALA A 111 16.99 -11.06 -17.81
C ALA A 111 15.92 -10.95 -18.90
N LEU A 112 16.19 -10.20 -19.97
CA LEU A 112 15.21 -9.87 -21.01
C LEU A 112 15.32 -10.76 -22.26
N GLU A 113 16.23 -11.75 -22.28
CA GLU A 113 16.50 -12.60 -23.45
C GLU A 113 15.22 -13.24 -24.02
N GLU A 114 14.31 -13.67 -23.16
CA GLU A 114 13.06 -14.36 -23.52
C GLU A 114 11.88 -13.41 -23.80
N HIS A 115 12.03 -12.09 -23.56
CA HIS A 115 10.95 -11.08 -23.63
C HIS A 115 11.18 -10.02 -24.72
N GLN A 116 11.86 -10.40 -25.81
CA GLN A 116 12.19 -9.49 -26.92
C GLN A 116 10.96 -8.98 -27.70
N ASN A 117 9.79 -9.59 -27.47
CA ASN A 117 8.50 -9.16 -28.00
C ASN A 117 7.93 -7.93 -27.28
N TYR A 118 8.47 -7.54 -26.12
CA TYR A 118 8.05 -6.37 -25.37
C TYR A 118 8.86 -5.12 -25.73
N ASP A 119 8.18 -3.97 -25.71
CA ASP A 119 8.84 -2.66 -25.73
C ASP A 119 9.30 -2.33 -24.30
N ILE A 120 10.60 -2.51 -24.05
CA ILE A 120 11.22 -2.38 -22.73
C ILE A 120 12.24 -1.24 -22.74
N THR A 121 12.10 -0.36 -21.77
CA THR A 121 13.07 0.70 -21.44
C THR A 121 13.66 0.42 -20.07
N ASN A 122 14.94 0.74 -19.87
CA ASN A 122 15.59 0.58 -18.57
C ASN A 122 16.55 1.73 -18.33
N GLY A 123 16.91 1.95 -17.07
CA GLY A 123 17.87 2.97 -16.70
C GLY A 123 18.17 2.98 -15.22
N HIS A 124 19.02 3.90 -14.81
CA HIS A 124 19.39 4.10 -13.42
C HIS A 124 19.75 5.56 -13.17
N ASN A 125 19.53 6.02 -11.93
CA ASN A 125 19.85 7.37 -11.48
C ASN A 125 20.31 7.33 -10.02
N GLU A 126 21.09 8.33 -9.60
CA GLU A 126 21.45 8.49 -8.19
C GLU A 126 20.18 8.79 -7.36
N ASP A 127 20.01 8.05 -6.25
CA ASP A 127 18.96 8.24 -5.26
C ASP A 127 19.41 7.72 -3.89
N GLY A 128 20.47 8.33 -3.36
CA GLY A 128 21.07 7.95 -2.06
C GLY A 128 20.13 8.10 -0.86
N GLU A 129 19.02 8.83 -1.01
CA GLU A 129 18.02 9.00 0.04
C GLU A 129 16.86 8.00 -0.06
N TRP A 130 16.84 7.17 -1.11
CA TRP A 130 15.77 6.21 -1.39
C TRP A 130 14.39 6.86 -1.58
N ASN A 131 14.34 8.00 -2.27
CA ASN A 131 13.11 8.75 -2.48
C ASN A 131 12.07 7.96 -3.28
N TYR A 132 12.47 7.14 -4.27
CA TYR A 132 11.51 6.33 -5.03
C TYR A 132 10.87 5.26 -4.14
N TYR A 133 11.66 4.55 -3.32
CA TYR A 133 11.06 3.64 -2.35
C TYR A 133 10.18 4.37 -1.34
N LYS A 134 10.70 5.41 -0.66
CA LYS A 134 10.01 6.07 0.47
C LYS A 134 8.77 6.88 0.07
N LYS A 135 8.75 7.48 -1.13
CA LYS A 135 7.71 8.43 -1.55
C LYS A 135 6.81 7.91 -2.67
N LEU A 136 7.32 7.01 -3.52
CA LEU A 136 6.54 6.42 -4.61
C LEU A 136 5.96 5.06 -4.22
N LEU A 137 6.76 4.17 -3.64
CA LEU A 137 6.32 2.80 -3.32
C LEU A 137 5.68 2.70 -1.93
N TYR A 138 6.41 3.13 -0.90
CA TYR A 138 6.01 2.97 0.49
C TYR A 138 4.76 3.80 0.80
N PRO A 139 3.72 3.19 1.41
CA PRO A 139 2.47 3.88 1.67
C PRO A 139 2.64 4.98 2.72
N THR A 140 1.94 6.09 2.52
CA THR A 140 1.63 7.06 3.56
C THR A 140 0.75 6.43 4.64
N SER A 141 0.63 7.08 5.81
CA SER A 141 -0.25 6.58 6.89
C SER A 141 -1.70 6.37 6.42
N ARG A 142 -2.19 7.22 5.50
CA ARG A 142 -3.54 7.09 4.92
C ARG A 142 -3.63 5.88 4.00
N GLU A 143 -2.64 5.66 3.14
CA GLU A 143 -2.63 4.48 2.26
C GLU A 143 -2.45 3.18 3.06
N TRP A 144 -1.71 3.21 4.18
CA TRP A 144 -1.67 2.10 5.12
C TRP A 144 -3.05 1.78 5.71
N GLN A 145 -3.86 2.80 6.01
CA GLN A 145 -5.25 2.57 6.45
C GLN A 145 -6.06 1.81 5.39
N LEU A 146 -5.90 2.15 4.11
CA LEU A 146 -6.58 1.46 3.00
C LEU A 146 -6.14 -0.01 2.89
N ILE A 147 -4.83 -0.27 3.01
CA ILE A 147 -4.30 -1.64 3.04
C ILE A 147 -4.93 -2.44 4.19
N GLN A 148 -5.01 -1.86 5.39
CA GLN A 148 -5.61 -2.54 6.54
C GLN A 148 -7.11 -2.77 6.35
N ASN A 149 -7.84 -1.81 5.78
CA ASN A 149 -9.26 -1.99 5.47
C ASN A 149 -9.49 -3.17 4.54
N HIS A 150 -8.70 -3.28 3.46
CA HIS A 150 -8.85 -4.33 2.47
C HIS A 150 -8.53 -5.70 3.08
N LYS A 151 -7.50 -5.80 3.92
CA LYS A 151 -7.19 -7.02 4.68
C LYS A 151 -8.33 -7.45 5.61
N VAL A 152 -8.95 -6.50 6.32
CA VAL A 152 -10.10 -6.81 7.17
C VAL A 152 -11.28 -7.29 6.32
N CYS A 153 -11.54 -6.65 5.17
CA CYS A 153 -12.59 -7.08 4.23
C CYS A 153 -12.34 -8.49 3.67
N GLU A 154 -11.10 -8.79 3.29
CA GLU A 154 -10.69 -10.11 2.80
C GLU A 154 -10.88 -11.18 3.87
N ASN A 155 -10.41 -10.94 5.09
CA ASN A 155 -10.61 -11.85 6.23
C ASN A 155 -12.10 -12.11 6.50
N LEU A 156 -12.94 -11.07 6.44
CA LEU A 156 -14.39 -11.23 6.58
C LEU A 156 -14.96 -12.13 5.48
N ILE A 157 -14.58 -11.91 4.21
CA ILE A 157 -15.02 -12.75 3.07
C ILE A 157 -14.58 -14.21 3.27
N GLU A 158 -13.33 -14.44 3.68
CA GLU A 158 -12.80 -15.78 3.94
C GLU A 158 -13.58 -16.51 5.05
N GLU A 159 -14.07 -15.78 6.06
CA GLU A 159 -14.92 -16.33 7.13
C GLU A 159 -16.40 -16.51 6.72
N GLY A 160 -16.74 -16.19 5.47
CA GLY A 160 -18.07 -16.35 4.87
C GLY A 160 -19.01 -15.18 5.10
N ASP A 161 -18.48 -13.99 5.33
CA ASP A 161 -19.23 -12.76 5.51
C ASP A 161 -19.81 -12.22 4.20
N ASN A 162 -20.92 -11.48 4.29
CA ASN A 162 -21.43 -10.66 3.20
C ASN A 162 -21.26 -9.16 3.48
N LEU A 163 -20.19 -8.57 2.95
CA LEU A 163 -19.82 -7.16 3.15
C LEU A 163 -20.89 -6.14 2.77
N HIS A 164 -21.91 -6.51 1.98
CA HIS A 164 -22.97 -5.61 1.57
C HIS A 164 -24.07 -5.38 2.62
N PHE A 165 -24.08 -6.16 3.70
CA PHE A 165 -25.04 -5.97 4.79
C PHE A 165 -24.61 -4.89 5.77
N GLU A 166 -25.53 -3.95 5.98
CA GLU A 166 -25.40 -2.89 6.97
C GLU A 166 -25.39 -3.49 8.39
N ARG A 167 -24.42 -3.06 9.19
CA ARG A 167 -24.18 -3.56 10.55
C ARG A 167 -23.45 -2.51 11.36
N ALA A 168 -23.37 -2.72 12.68
CA ALA A 168 -22.54 -1.86 13.51
C ALA A 168 -21.06 -2.05 13.15
N ILE A 169 -20.43 -0.96 12.73
CA ILE A 169 -18.98 -0.85 12.58
C ILE A 169 -18.49 -0.03 13.76
N GLU A 170 -17.68 -0.65 14.62
CA GLU A 170 -17.11 -0.01 15.80
C GLU A 170 -15.75 0.58 15.45
N HIS A 171 -15.49 1.77 15.96
CA HIS A 171 -14.29 2.55 15.73
C HIS A 171 -13.67 2.98 17.06
N LYS A 172 -12.35 3.19 17.03
CA LYS A 172 -11.58 3.68 18.18
C LYS A 172 -10.75 4.89 17.77
N ILE A 173 -10.78 5.93 18.60
CA ILE A 173 -9.90 7.10 18.51
C ILE A 173 -9.28 7.32 19.88
N PHE A 174 -7.97 7.56 19.93
CA PHE A 174 -7.23 7.91 21.13
C PHE A 174 -6.80 9.39 21.10
N MET A 175 -6.83 10.03 22.26
CA MET A 175 -6.57 11.46 22.44
C MET A 175 -5.35 11.63 23.36
N PRO A 176 -4.15 11.92 22.80
CA PRO A 176 -2.98 12.27 23.60
C PRO A 176 -3.21 13.47 24.54
N SER A 177 -4.11 14.38 24.14
CA SER A 177 -4.58 15.50 24.95
C SER A 177 -6.10 15.53 24.98
N VAL A 178 -6.69 15.66 26.18
CA VAL A 178 -8.15 15.73 26.36
C VAL A 178 -8.74 17.12 26.06
N GLY A 179 -7.92 18.10 25.70
CA GLY A 179 -8.34 19.50 25.53
C GLY A 179 -9.39 19.73 24.43
N LYS A 180 -9.47 18.86 23.42
CA LYS A 180 -10.44 18.94 22.31
C LYS A 180 -11.51 17.84 22.34
N LYS A 181 -11.65 17.10 23.45
CA LYS A 181 -12.54 15.95 23.55
C LYS A 181 -14.00 16.29 23.22
N GLU A 182 -14.54 17.37 23.78
CA GLU A 182 -15.95 17.75 23.58
C GLU A 182 -16.22 18.07 22.11
N ALA A 183 -15.35 18.85 21.47
CA ALA A 183 -15.43 19.17 20.04
C ALA A 183 -15.32 17.91 19.16
N LEU A 184 -14.42 16.97 19.50
CA LEU A 184 -14.32 15.68 18.82
C LEU A 184 -15.62 14.87 18.93
N GLN A 185 -16.22 14.80 20.13
CA GLN A 185 -17.48 14.09 20.33
C GLN A 185 -18.61 14.73 19.51
N GLU A 186 -18.70 16.07 19.47
CA GLU A 186 -19.66 16.79 18.65
C GLU A 186 -19.48 16.51 17.16
N ALA A 187 -18.24 16.50 16.66
CA ALA A 187 -17.93 16.18 15.27
C ALA A 187 -18.35 14.75 14.89
N LEU A 188 -18.04 13.76 15.74
CA LEU A 188 -18.45 12.36 15.54
C LEU A 188 -19.98 12.21 15.53
N LEU A 189 -20.68 12.88 16.45
CA LEU A 189 -22.15 12.86 16.52
C LEU A 189 -22.78 13.54 15.29
N ALA A 190 -22.19 14.63 14.80
CA ALA A 190 -22.65 15.33 13.61
C ALA A 190 -22.46 14.51 12.33
N ASP A 191 -21.41 13.68 12.26
CA ASP A 191 -21.19 12.69 11.20
C ASP A 191 -22.08 11.43 11.36
N GLY A 192 -22.94 11.39 12.37
CA GLY A 192 -23.93 10.32 12.58
C GLY A 192 -23.42 9.11 13.37
N PHE A 193 -22.22 9.18 13.96
CA PHE A 193 -21.74 8.15 14.88
C PHE A 193 -22.46 8.23 16.23
N LYS A 194 -22.47 7.10 16.94
CA LYS A 194 -22.96 6.98 18.31
C LYS A 194 -21.79 6.65 19.23
N ILE A 195 -21.56 7.46 20.25
CA ILE A 195 -20.54 7.17 21.26
C ILE A 195 -20.99 5.98 22.11
N LYS A 196 -20.17 4.93 22.16
CA LYS A 196 -20.43 3.72 22.94
C LYS A 196 -19.91 3.86 24.37
N LYS A 197 -18.63 4.23 24.51
CA LYS A 197 -17.97 4.43 25.81
C LYS A 197 -16.65 5.16 25.65
N GLU A 198 -16.16 5.73 26.76
CA GLU A 198 -14.77 6.11 26.90
C GLU A 198 -13.91 4.86 27.10
N ILE A 199 -12.72 4.87 26.52
CA ILE A 199 -11.73 3.79 26.60
C ILE A 199 -10.38 4.36 26.99
N GLU A 200 -9.45 3.50 27.36
CA GLU A 200 -8.07 3.83 27.66
C GLU A 200 -7.19 2.70 27.10
N ASN A 201 -6.07 3.04 26.46
CA ASN A 201 -5.11 2.04 25.98
C ASN A 201 -4.12 1.61 27.07
N GLU A 202 -3.21 0.70 26.75
CA GLU A 202 -2.21 0.17 27.71
C GLU A 202 -1.28 1.25 28.27
N ASP A 203 -1.06 2.34 27.52
CA ASP A 203 -0.22 3.48 27.91
C ASP A 203 -0.98 4.54 28.74
N GLY A 204 -2.25 4.31 29.07
CA GLY A 204 -3.09 5.27 29.81
C GLY A 204 -3.64 6.41 28.95
N VAL A 205 -3.56 6.31 27.62
CA VAL A 205 -4.10 7.32 26.70
C VAL A 205 -5.61 7.12 26.58
N LYS A 206 -6.37 8.16 26.94
CA LYS A 206 -7.82 8.16 26.89
C LYS A 206 -8.32 8.21 25.45
N GLY A 207 -9.45 7.56 25.20
CA GLY A 207 -10.04 7.47 23.88
C GLY A 207 -11.55 7.33 23.91
N LEU A 208 -12.12 7.21 22.72
CA LEU A 208 -13.54 6.98 22.49
C LEU A 208 -13.71 5.71 21.66
N SER A 209 -14.63 4.86 22.10
CA SER A 209 -15.22 3.81 21.29
C SER A 209 -16.60 4.28 20.86
N PHE A 210 -16.87 4.19 19.56
CA PHE A 210 -18.10 4.67 18.94
C PHE A 210 -18.43 3.81 17.72
N TYR A 211 -19.65 3.90 17.21
CA TYR A 211 -20.08 3.08 16.09
C TYR A 211 -21.11 3.79 15.23
N ARG A 212 -21.23 3.35 13.98
CA ARG A 212 -22.33 3.70 13.07
C ARG A 212 -22.78 2.44 12.34
N LEU A 213 -24.02 2.45 11.85
CA LEU A 213 -24.51 1.36 11.01
C LEU A 213 -24.05 1.65 9.59
N ASP A 214 -23.18 0.80 9.07
CA ASP A 214 -22.53 0.96 7.77
C ASP A 214 -22.25 -0.41 7.14
N LYS A 215 -21.76 -0.40 5.90
CA LYS A 215 -21.33 -1.59 5.18
C LYS A 215 -19.80 -1.65 5.17
N PRO A 216 -19.18 -2.77 5.60
CA PRO A 216 -17.73 -2.94 5.53
C PRO A 216 -17.28 -3.30 4.11
N PHE A 217 -17.74 -2.57 3.09
CA PHE A 217 -17.48 -2.87 1.69
C PHE A 217 -16.45 -1.91 1.11
N TYR A 218 -15.20 -2.35 0.98
CA TYR A 218 -14.09 -1.66 0.29
C TYR A 218 -14.19 -0.11 0.28
N HIS A 219 -14.64 0.49 -0.83
CA HIS A 219 -14.74 1.94 -0.98
C HIS A 219 -15.58 2.64 0.12
N ASP A 220 -16.63 1.98 0.62
CA ASP A 220 -17.47 2.53 1.69
C ASP A 220 -16.68 2.65 2.99
N ILE A 221 -15.97 1.60 3.41
CA ILE A 221 -15.17 1.63 4.64
C ILE A 221 -13.91 2.50 4.49
N ASP A 222 -13.33 2.56 3.29
CA ASP A 222 -12.24 3.47 2.98
C ASP A 222 -12.66 4.93 3.18
N ALA A 223 -13.82 5.34 2.63
CA ALA A 223 -14.34 6.69 2.81
C ALA A 223 -14.59 7.03 4.29
N ILE A 224 -15.14 6.07 5.06
CA ILE A 224 -15.42 6.24 6.49
C ILE A 224 -14.14 6.45 7.28
N THR A 225 -13.17 5.54 7.12
CA THR A 225 -11.93 5.57 7.91
C THR A 225 -11.05 6.77 7.55
N LEU A 226 -10.99 7.17 6.28
CA LEU A 226 -10.28 8.39 5.88
C LEU A 226 -10.92 9.65 6.46
N ASN A 227 -12.26 9.75 6.47
CA ASN A 227 -12.95 10.86 7.12
C ASN A 227 -12.70 10.88 8.64
N LEU A 228 -12.67 9.72 9.29
CA LEU A 228 -12.36 9.62 10.72
C LEU A 228 -10.92 10.01 11.04
N ILE A 229 -9.97 9.72 10.15
CA ILE A 229 -8.59 10.24 10.26
C ILE A 229 -8.60 11.76 10.17
N ASP A 230 -9.31 12.36 9.21
CA ASP A 230 -9.42 13.82 9.08
C ASP A 230 -10.05 14.47 10.32
N ILE A 231 -11.10 13.87 10.86
CA ILE A 231 -11.74 14.31 12.11
C ILE A 231 -10.75 14.19 13.28
N ALA A 232 -10.03 13.08 13.41
CA ALA A 232 -9.08 12.85 14.49
C ALA A 232 -7.93 13.87 14.45
N GLU A 233 -7.31 14.07 13.27
CA GLU A 233 -6.20 15.01 13.08
C GLU A 233 -6.60 16.46 13.40
N ALA A 234 -7.81 16.90 12.99
CA ALA A 234 -8.33 18.23 13.32
C ALA A 234 -8.45 18.46 14.85
N HIS A 235 -8.61 17.38 15.61
CA HIS A 235 -8.81 17.40 17.06
C HIS A 235 -7.60 16.94 17.87
N ASP A 236 -6.40 16.89 17.27
CA ASP A 236 -5.16 16.41 17.91
C ASP A 236 -5.31 15.00 18.50
N ALA A 237 -6.11 14.16 17.83
CA ALA A 237 -6.38 12.78 18.18
C ALA A 237 -5.85 11.83 17.10
N LEU A 238 -5.80 10.54 17.42
CA LEU A 238 -5.29 9.49 16.55
C LEU A 238 -6.38 8.44 16.34
N TYR A 239 -6.73 8.20 15.07
CA TYR A 239 -7.57 7.08 14.70
C TYR A 239 -6.79 5.78 14.82
N ASP A 240 -7.37 4.80 15.51
CA ASP A 240 -6.72 3.52 15.81
C ASP A 240 -7.12 2.43 14.82
N GLY A 241 -8.41 2.37 14.49
CA GLY A 241 -8.94 1.36 13.60
C GLY A 241 -10.42 1.09 13.82
N TRP A 242 -10.89 0.04 13.14
CA TRP A 242 -12.27 -0.40 13.20
C TRP A 242 -12.38 -1.92 13.35
N GLU A 243 -13.52 -2.36 13.84
CA GLU A 243 -13.89 -3.76 13.95
C GLU A 243 -15.40 -3.94 13.68
N THR A 244 -15.80 -5.14 13.26
CA THR A 244 -17.22 -5.46 13.09
C THR A 244 -17.49 -6.94 13.33
N SER A 245 -18.76 -7.28 13.54
CA SER A 245 -19.23 -8.66 13.66
C SER A 245 -19.42 -9.31 12.30
N LEU A 246 -19.13 -10.62 12.24
CA LEU A 246 -19.49 -11.46 11.09
C LEU A 246 -21.01 -11.51 10.90
N VAL A 247 -21.44 -11.32 9.65
CA VAL A 247 -22.83 -11.46 9.19
C VAL A 247 -22.80 -12.35 7.96
N LYS A 248 -23.23 -13.59 8.17
CA LYS A 248 -23.35 -14.60 7.10
C LYS A 248 -24.71 -14.48 6.42
N SER A 249 -24.73 -14.75 5.11
CA SER A 249 -25.96 -14.90 4.32
C SER A 249 -26.69 -16.20 4.63
#